data_AF-A0A1M4SZB8-F1
#
_entry.id   AF-A0A1M4SZB8-F1
#
_cell.length_a   1.000
_cell.length_b   1.000
_cell.length_c   1.000
_cell.angle_alpha   90.00
_cell.angle_beta   90.00
_cell.angle_gamma   90.00
#
_symmetry.space_group_name_H-M   'P 1'
#
loop_
_entity.id
_entity.type
_entity.pdbx_description
1 polymer ?
#
loop_
_entity_poly.entity_id
_entity_poly.type
_entity_poly.pdbx_seq_one_letter_code
_entity_poly.pdbx_strand_id
1 'polypeptide(L)'
;MNTETDRLREALSLLEGALGPDLIKREVHKINGWNPEGAPGLHPLVLLWYKTREDLALVELTGSLPRSRWVQETLQLGESLKELANHPLYPEILDKLKDPANWQSAVHQMKNLQSK
;
A
#
# COMPACT_ATOMS: atom_id res chain seq x y z
N MET A 1 -20.20 -13.42 0.99
CA MET A 1 -19.42 -12.48 0.15
C MET A 1 -18.60 -11.62 1.09
N ASN A 2 -17.27 -11.81 1.14
CA ASN A 2 -16.39 -11.04 2.02
C ASN A 2 -16.06 -9.70 1.36
N THR A 3 -17.04 -8.79 1.36
CA THR A 3 -16.96 -7.45 0.75
C THR A 3 -15.72 -6.66 1.19
N GLU A 4 -15.28 -6.84 2.43
CA GLU A 4 -14.08 -6.18 2.96
C GLU A 4 -12.77 -6.79 2.42
N THR A 5 -12.70 -8.12 2.27
CA THR A 5 -11.55 -8.79 1.64
C THR A 5 -11.40 -8.38 0.18
N ASP A 6 -12.51 -8.28 -0.56
CA ASP A 6 -12.48 -7.85 -1.96
C ASP A 6 -12.06 -6.37 -2.07
N ARG A 7 -12.55 -5.50 -1.18
CA ARG A 7 -12.07 -4.12 -1.07
C ARG A 7 -10.58 -4.06 -0.75
N LEU A 8 -10.08 -4.92 0.12
CA LEU A 8 -8.66 -4.97 0.46
C LEU A 8 -7.81 -5.44 -0.73
N ARG A 9 -8.27 -6.42 -1.50
CA ARG A 9 -7.60 -6.85 -2.74
C ARG A 9 -7.55 -5.73 -3.78
N GLU A 10 -8.65 -5.00 -3.96
CA GLU A 10 -8.69 -3.83 -4.85
C GLU A 10 -7.71 -2.75 -4.37
N ALA A 11 -7.75 -2.39 -3.09
CA ALA A 11 -6.86 -1.40 -2.49
C ALA A 11 -5.38 -1.79 -2.62
N LEU A 12 -5.06 -3.06 -2.38
CA LEU A 12 -3.71 -3.58 -2.54
C LEU A 12 -3.26 -3.54 -4.00
N SER A 13 -4.15 -3.86 -4.95
CA SER A 13 -3.87 -3.77 -6.39
C SER A 13 -3.58 -2.33 -6.84
N LEU A 14 -4.33 -1.35 -6.31
CA LEU A 14 -4.06 0.08 -6.54
C LEU A 14 -2.70 0.50 -5.99
N LEU A 15 -2.37 0.07 -4.76
CA LEU A 15 -1.06 0.32 -4.16
C LEU A 15 0.07 -0.31 -5.00
N GLU A 16 -0.12 -1.55 -5.45
CA GLU A 16 0.84 -2.25 -6.30
C GLU A 16 1.06 -1.52 -7.63
N GLY A 17 -0.02 -1.05 -8.26
CA GLY A 17 0.06 -0.22 -9.47
C GLY A 17 0.77 1.11 -9.24
N ALA A 18 0.54 1.76 -8.09
CA ALA A 18 1.19 3.02 -7.73
C ALA A 18 2.71 2.86 -7.53
N LEU A 19 3.13 1.79 -6.87
CA LEU A 19 4.55 1.51 -6.58
C LEU A 19 5.28 0.99 -7.81
N GLY A 20 4.60 0.14 -8.60
CA GLY A 20 5.16 -0.52 -9.77
C GLY A 20 6.04 -1.74 -9.42
N PRO A 21 6.13 -2.71 -10.35
CA PRO A 21 6.78 -4.00 -10.10
C PRO A 21 8.28 -3.88 -9.84
N ASP A 22 8.97 -2.94 -10.49
CA ASP A 22 10.42 -2.76 -10.34
C ASP A 22 10.80 -2.28 -8.94
N LEU A 23 10.04 -1.34 -8.38
CA LEU A 23 10.22 -0.85 -7.02
C LEU A 23 9.98 -1.99 -6.03
N ILE A 24 8.82 -2.65 -6.11
CA ILE A 24 8.45 -3.74 -5.22
C ILE A 24 9.52 -4.83 -5.23
N LYS A 25 9.94 -5.26 -6.43
CA LYS A 25 10.99 -6.28 -6.57
C LYS A 25 12.26 -5.83 -5.87
N ARG A 26 12.78 -4.63 -6.17
CA ARG A 26 14.01 -4.11 -5.56
C ARG A 26 13.93 -4.06 -4.04
N GLU A 27 12.81 -3.60 -3.50
CA GLU A 27 12.60 -3.41 -2.07
C GLU A 27 12.43 -4.75 -1.33
N VAL A 28 11.68 -5.71 -1.89
CA VAL A 28 11.52 -7.04 -1.30
C VAL A 28 12.84 -7.80 -1.18
N HIS A 29 13.79 -7.59 -2.09
CA HIS A 29 15.13 -8.20 -1.98
C HIS A 29 15.94 -7.70 -0.76
N LYS A 30 15.53 -6.60 -0.12
CA LYS A 30 16.13 -6.12 1.13
C LYS A 30 15.66 -6.91 2.35
N ILE A 31 14.52 -7.61 2.24
CA ILE A 31 13.97 -8.43 3.32
C ILE A 31 14.82 -9.68 3.45
N ASN A 32 15.61 -9.76 4.53
CA ASN A 32 16.42 -10.93 4.84
C ASN A 32 15.80 -11.66 6.04
N GLY A 33 15.33 -12.89 5.82
CA GLY A 33 14.69 -13.70 6.85
C GLY A 33 13.19 -13.45 7.01
N TRP A 34 12.67 -13.68 8.21
CA TRP A 34 11.23 -13.72 8.49
C TRP A 34 10.64 -12.39 8.96
N ASN A 35 11.47 -11.40 9.29
CA ASN A 35 11.02 -10.10 9.81
C ASN A 35 11.23 -8.98 8.79
N PRO A 36 10.21 -8.64 7.97
CA PRO A 36 10.32 -7.55 7.00
C PRO A 36 10.44 -6.17 7.65
N GLU A 37 9.96 -5.98 8.89
CA GLU A 37 10.04 -4.70 9.61
C GLU A 37 11.47 -4.35 10.03
N GLY A 38 12.35 -5.36 10.12
CA GLY A 38 13.77 -5.18 10.43
C GLY A 38 14.66 -4.91 9.22
N ALA A 39 14.11 -4.88 8.00
CA ALA A 39 14.88 -4.72 6.76
C ALA A 39 15.40 -3.27 6.63
N PRO A 40 16.72 -3.02 6.66
CA PRO A 40 17.26 -1.67 6.61
C PRO A 40 16.93 -0.95 5.31
N GLY A 41 16.34 0.24 5.43
CA GLY A 41 16.02 1.09 4.27
C GLY A 41 14.93 0.52 3.36
N LEU A 42 14.08 -0.39 3.87
CA LEU A 42 12.89 -0.85 3.16
C LEU A 42 11.89 0.30 3.01
N HIS A 43 11.38 0.49 1.79
CA HIS A 43 10.38 1.51 1.51
C HIS A 43 9.09 1.24 2.35
N PRO A 44 8.59 2.21 3.14
CA PRO A 44 7.44 1.97 4.03
C PRO A 44 6.17 1.50 3.33
N LEU A 45 5.88 2.02 2.14
CA LEU A 45 4.74 1.55 1.35
C LEU A 45 4.93 0.14 0.76
N VAL A 46 6.17 -0.30 0.52
CA VAL A 46 6.42 -1.70 0.12
C VAL A 46 6.29 -2.62 1.33
N LEU A 47 6.72 -2.19 2.52
CA LEU A 47 6.44 -2.91 3.76
C LEU A 47 4.93 -3.07 3.98
N LEU A 48 4.15 -1.99 3.83
CA LEU A 48 2.70 -2.02 3.92
C LEU A 48 2.10 -3.03 2.93
N TRP A 49 2.49 -2.96 1.65
CA TRP A 49 2.07 -3.93 0.62
C TRP A 49 2.40 -5.37 1.03
N TYR A 50 3.62 -5.62 1.51
CA TYR A 50 4.07 -6.95 1.92
C TYR A 50 3.24 -7.49 3.10
N LYS A 51 3.04 -6.69 4.16
CA LYS A 51 2.26 -7.09 5.34
C LYS A 51 0.79 -7.32 5.00
N THR A 52 0.20 -6.50 4.14
CA THR A 52 -1.18 -6.73 3.67
C THR A 52 -1.31 -8.01 2.86
N ARG A 53 -0.30 -8.39 2.07
CA ARG A 53 -0.28 -9.70 1.39
C ARG A 53 -0.27 -10.87 2.36
N GLU A 54 0.49 -10.78 3.45
CA GLU A 54 0.48 -11.79 4.51
C GLU A 54 -0.91 -11.88 5.16
N ASP A 55 -1.55 -10.74 5.46
CA ASP A 55 -2.92 -10.71 6.01
C ASP A 55 -3.95 -11.33 5.06
N LEU A 56 -3.84 -11.08 3.75
CA LEU A 56 -4.71 -11.73 2.75
C LEU A 56 -4.47 -13.25 2.67
N ALA A 57 -3.22 -13.71 2.75
CA ALA A 57 -2.93 -15.14 2.79
C ALA A 57 -3.51 -15.79 4.07
N LEU A 58 -3.50 -15.09 5.20
CA LEU A 58 -4.16 -15.54 6.43
C LEU A 58 -5.69 -15.66 6.24
N VAL A 59 -6.33 -14.78 5.47
CA VAL A 59 -7.76 -14.91 5.14
C VAL A 59 -8.04 -16.19 4.38
N GLU A 60 -7.18 -16.55 3.42
CA GLU A 60 -7.35 -17.77 2.63
C GLU A 60 -7.25 -19.03 3.49
N LEU A 61 -6.45 -19.00 4.56
CA LEU A 61 -6.29 -20.11 5.49
C LEU A 61 -7.38 -20.15 6.58
N THR A 62 -7.81 -19.00 7.07
CA THR A 62 -8.68 -18.89 8.25
C THR A 62 -10.13 -18.55 7.94
N GLY A 63 -10.41 -18.08 6.71
CA GLY A 63 -11.72 -17.56 6.30
C GLY A 63 -12.07 -16.18 6.85
N SER A 64 -11.19 -15.54 7.64
CA SER A 64 -11.48 -14.29 8.36
C SER A 64 -10.38 -13.25 8.17
N LEU A 65 -10.77 -11.98 7.99
CA LEU A 65 -9.84 -10.87 7.85
C LEU A 65 -9.34 -10.41 9.22
N PRO A 66 -8.01 -10.39 9.47
CA PRO A 66 -7.49 -9.86 10.71
C PRO A 66 -7.77 -8.35 10.81
N ARG A 67 -8.06 -7.88 12.03
CA ARG A 67 -8.17 -6.45 12.33
C ARG A 67 -6.78 -5.84 12.55
N SER A 68 -5.92 -5.92 11.53
CA SER A 68 -4.57 -5.38 11.59
C SER A 68 -4.53 -3.90 11.20
N ARG A 69 -3.52 -3.17 11.67
CA ARG A 69 -3.26 -1.80 11.19
C ARG A 69 -3.00 -1.76 9.69
N TRP A 70 -2.38 -2.80 9.14
CA TRP A 70 -1.99 -2.88 7.73
C TRP A 70 -3.21 -2.94 6.83
N VAL A 71 -4.23 -3.71 7.22
CA VAL A 71 -5.51 -3.76 6.51
C VAL A 71 -6.14 -2.38 6.44
N GLN A 72 -6.23 -1.68 7.57
CA GLN A 72 -6.85 -0.35 7.65
C GLN A 72 -6.09 0.70 6.84
N GLU A 73 -4.75 0.73 6.98
CA GLU A 73 -3.90 1.67 6.24
C GLU A 73 -3.96 1.43 4.73
N THR A 74 -3.95 0.16 4.28
CA THR A 74 -4.06 -0.17 2.86
C THR A 74 -5.44 0.19 2.31
N LEU A 75 -6.53 -0.05 3.05
CA LEU A 75 -7.88 0.36 2.63
C LEU A 75 -7.98 1.87 2.46
N GLN A 76 -7.49 2.65 3.42
CA GLN A 76 -7.48 4.11 3.35
C GLN A 76 -6.65 4.61 2.17
N LEU A 77 -5.44 4.06 1.98
CA LEU A 77 -4.57 4.47 0.89
C LEU A 77 -5.15 4.10 -0.48
N GLY A 78 -5.77 2.92 -0.60
CA GLY A 78 -6.46 2.49 -1.82
C GLY A 78 -7.61 3.41 -2.19
N GLU A 79 -8.41 3.86 -1.21
CA GLU A 79 -9.47 4.84 -1.42
C GLU A 79 -8.90 6.18 -1.93
N SER A 80 -7.84 6.69 -1.30
CA SER A 80 -7.16 7.90 -1.77
C SER A 80 -6.56 7.78 -3.17
N LEU A 81 -5.98 6.62 -3.52
CA LEU A 81 -5.46 6.36 -4.88
C LEU A 81 -6.59 6.33 -5.91
N LYS A 82 -7.71 5.69 -5.57
CA LYS A 82 -8.88 5.56 -6.45
C LYS A 82 -9.51 6.91 -6.75
N GLU A 83 -9.71 7.74 -5.73
CA GLU A 83 -10.31 9.07 -5.89
C GLU A 83 -9.44 10.01 -6.71
N LEU A 84 -8.12 9.92 -6.56
CA LEU A 84 -7.18 10.79 -7.25
C LEU A 84 -6.77 10.32 -8.63
N ALA A 85 -7.21 9.14 -9.09
CA ALA A 85 -6.79 8.57 -10.37
C ALA A 85 -7.02 9.49 -11.58
N ASN A 86 -8.02 10.38 -11.51
CA ASN A 86 -8.34 11.35 -12.57
C ASN A 86 -7.81 12.78 -12.27
N HIS A 87 -7.11 12.99 -11.16
CA HIS A 87 -6.61 14.30 -10.77
C HIS A 87 -5.37 14.67 -11.60
N PRO A 88 -5.22 15.93 -12.09
CA PRO A 88 -4.07 16.32 -12.92
C PRO A 88 -2.69 16.11 -12.26
N LEU A 89 -2.63 16.20 -10.93
CA LEU A 89 -1.40 15.99 -10.15
C LEU A 89 -1.12 14.51 -9.84
N TYR A 90 -1.97 13.58 -10.25
CA TYR A 90 -1.83 12.16 -9.91
C TYR A 90 -0.47 11.58 -10.30
N PRO A 91 0.08 11.82 -11.51
CA PRO A 91 1.40 11.29 -11.87
C PRO A 91 2.52 11.80 -10.95
N GLU A 92 2.51 13.08 -10.58
CA GLU A 92 3.50 13.66 -9.68
C GLU A 92 3.40 13.05 -8.27
N ILE A 93 2.18 12.82 -7.80
CA ILE A 93 1.93 12.15 -6.52
C ILE A 93 2.47 10.72 -6.54
N LEU A 94 2.22 9.97 -7.62
CA LEU A 94 2.75 8.61 -7.77
C LEU A 94 4.28 8.58 -7.71
N ASP A 95 4.96 9.54 -8.32
CA ASP A 95 6.41 9.60 -8.27
C ASP A 95 6.93 9.94 -6.87
N LYS A 96 6.25 10.85 -6.14
CA LYS A 96 6.57 11.11 -4.73
C LYS A 96 6.28 9.93 -3.81
N LEU A 97 5.27 9.10 -4.11
CA LEU A 97 4.96 7.88 -3.35
C LEU A 97 6.07 6.82 -3.46
N LYS A 98 6.80 6.79 -4.57
CA LYS A 98 7.93 5.85 -4.80
C LYS A 98 9.23 6.30 -4.11
N ASP A 99 9.28 7.55 -3.66
CA ASP A 99 10.46 8.14 -3.03
C ASP A 99 10.39 7.95 -1.49
N PRO A 100 11.34 7.21 -0.89
CA PRO A 100 11.40 7.00 0.56
C PRO A 100 11.43 8.29 1.40
N ALA A 101 11.94 9.40 0.85
CA ALA A 101 12.00 10.67 1.57
C ALA A 101 10.68 11.44 1.50
N ASN A 102 9.86 11.21 0.47
CA ASN A 102 8.71 12.06 0.15
C ASN A 102 7.35 11.34 0.25
N TRP A 103 7.32 10.02 0.44
CA TRP A 103 6.08 9.25 0.48
C TRP A 103 5.07 9.76 1.51
N GLN A 104 5.51 10.18 2.70
CA GLN A 104 4.61 10.70 3.75
C GLN A 104 3.94 11.99 3.30
N SER A 105 4.71 12.88 2.68
CA SER A 105 4.18 14.13 2.13
C SER A 105 3.19 13.84 1.00
N ALA A 106 3.46 12.83 0.16
CA ALA A 106 2.54 12.43 -0.90
C ALA A 106 1.22 11.90 -0.34
N VAL A 107 1.26 11.01 0.66
CA VAL A 107 0.05 10.52 1.35
C VAL A 107 -0.73 11.67 1.99
N HIS A 108 -0.05 12.63 2.62
CA HIS A 108 -0.72 13.80 3.19
C HIS A 108 -1.35 14.71 2.11
N GLN A 109 -0.63 14.94 1.01
CA GLN A 109 -1.13 15.69 -0.14
C GLN A 109 -2.39 15.04 -0.72
N MET A 110 -2.41 13.71 -0.83
CA MET A 110 -3.58 12.96 -1.29
C MET A 110 -4.79 13.23 -0.40
N LYS A 111 -4.64 13.08 0.93
CA LYS A 111 -5.73 13.33 1.89
C LYS A 111 -6.29 14.76 1.82
N ASN A 112 -5.43 15.75 1.60
CA ASN A 112 -5.84 17.14 1.50
C ASN A 112 -6.58 17.45 0.19
N LEU A 113 -6.23 16.78 -0.90
CA LEU A 113 -6.90 16.94 -2.20
C LEU A 113 -8.30 16.29 -2.21
N GLN A 114 -8.55 15.28 -1.37
CA GLN A 114 -9.88 14.69 -1.17
C GLN A 114 -10.83 15.59 -0.38
N SER A 115 -10.29 16.50 0.43
CA SER A 115 -11.09 17.36 1.34
C SER A 115 -11.57 18.66 0.69
N LYS A 116 -11.37 18.84 -0.62
CA LYS A 116 -11.70 20.05 -1.39
C LYS A 116 -12.69 19.73 -2.49
#